data_AF-A0A3A9LCC8-F1
#
_entry.id   AF-A0A3A9LCC8-F1
#
_cell.length_a   1.000
_cell.length_b   1.000
_cell.length_c   1.000
_cell.angle_alpha   90.00
_cell.angle_beta   90.00
_cell.angle_gamma   90.00
#
_symmetry.space_group_name_H-M   'P 1'
#
loop_
_entity.id
_entity.type
_entity.pdbx_description
1 polymer ?
#
loop_
_entity_poly.entity_id
_entity_poly.type
_entity_poly.pdbx_seq_one_letter_code
_entity_poly.pdbx_strand_id
1 'polypeptide(L)' 'MERILYFTDDFSQENQAYAKQHGLIIRNAKAYGAVDYLEQCDKVCGQVPIAYEHLPRFELDDNVSDDDTKPKRTRKPKEE' A
#
# COMPACT_ATOMS: atom_id res chain seq x y z
N MET A 1 1.12 19.47 -6.84
CA MET A 1 1.21 18.17 -7.54
C MET A 1 1.29 17.13 -6.45
N GLU A 2 0.21 16.38 -6.24
CA GLU A 2 0.19 15.34 -5.22
C GLU A 2 1.07 14.17 -5.68
N ARG A 3 2.00 13.71 -4.83
CA ARG A 3 2.83 12.54 -5.11
C ARG A 3 2.26 11.33 -4.40
N ILE A 4 1.95 10.29 -5.15
CA ILE A 4 1.39 9.05 -4.62
C ILE A 4 2.37 7.92 -4.89
N LEU A 5 2.87 7.28 -3.83
CA LEU A 5 3.75 6.13 -3.94
C LEU A 5 2.92 4.84 -3.97
N TYR A 6 3.07 4.06 -5.02
CA TYR A 6 2.49 2.73 -5.13
C TYR A 6 3.54 1.70 -4.75
N PHE A 7 3.40 1.14 -3.55
CA PHE A 7 4.30 0.11 -3.05
C PHE A 7 3.84 -1.26 -3.54
N THR A 8 4.68 -1.93 -4.32
CA THR A 8 4.42 -3.29 -4.81
C THR A 8 5.71 -4.09 -4.83
N ASP A 9 5.61 -5.41 -4.65
CA ASP A 9 6.70 -6.36 -4.93
C ASP A 9 6.63 -6.87 -6.38
N ASP A 10 5.49 -6.64 -7.04
CA ASP A 10 5.21 -7.09 -8.39
C ASP A 10 5.24 -5.92 -9.39
N PHE A 11 6.31 -5.87 -10.17
CA PHE A 11 6.56 -4.84 -11.19
C PHE A 11 6.06 -5.26 -12.57
N SER A 12 4.97 -6.03 -12.62
CA SER A 12 4.37 -6.44 -13.90
C SER A 12 3.98 -5.24 -14.75
N GLN A 13 3.93 -5.47 -16.06
CA GLN A 13 3.68 -4.42 -17.04
C GLN A 13 2.32 -3.73 -16.82
N GLU A 14 1.33 -4.45 -16.30
CA GLU A 14 0.03 -3.92 -15.89
C GLU A 14 0.15 -2.90 -14.75
N ASN A 15 0.87 -3.24 -13.67
CA ASN A 15 1.13 -2.32 -12.56
C ASN A 15 1.90 -1.08 -13.02
N GLN A 16 2.89 -1.25 -13.90
CA GLN A 16 3.64 -0.15 -14.51
C GLN A 16 2.76 0.77 -15.37
N ALA A 17 1.90 0.18 -16.20
CA ALA A 17 0.96 0.93 -17.03
C ALA A 17 -0.04 1.70 -16.15
N TYR A 18 -0.60 1.05 -15.13
CA TYR A 18 -1.55 1.61 -14.20
C TYR A 18 -0.97 2.79 -13.41
N ALA A 19 0.22 2.61 -12.83
CA ALA A 19 0.92 3.69 -12.14
C ALA A 19 1.20 4.87 -13.08
N LYS A 20 1.63 4.60 -14.31
CA LYS A 20 1.87 5.65 -15.30
C LYS A 20 0.59 6.36 -15.74
N GLN A 21 -0.53 5.66 -15.87
CA GLN A 21 -1.84 6.22 -16.23
C GLN A 21 -2.39 7.14 -15.13
N HIS A 22 -2.19 6.77 -13.87
CA HIS A 22 -2.68 7.52 -12.72
C HIS A 22 -1.63 8.48 -12.12
N GLY A 23 -0.42 8.55 -12.68
CA GLY A 23 0.67 9.40 -12.18
C GLY A 23 1.28 8.94 -10.85
N LEU A 24 1.13 7.65 -10.52
CA LEU A 24 1.70 7.01 -9.33
C LEU A 24 3.16 6.65 -9.56
N ILE A 25 3.94 6.61 -8.46
CA ILE A 25 5.35 6.22 -8.49
C ILE A 25 5.48 4.84 -7.89
N ILE A 26 5.89 3.86 -8.71
CA ILE A 26 6.07 2.48 -8.22
C ILE A 26 7.34 2.39 -7.38
N ARG A 27 7.20 1.82 -6.19
CA ARG A 27 8.28 1.60 -5.25
C ARG A 27 8.28 0.19 -4.70
N ASN A 28 9.47 -0.37 -4.51
CA ASN A 28 9.61 -1.70 -3.93
C ASN A 28 9.43 -1.61 -2.42
N ALA A 29 8.35 -2.20 -1.89
CA ALA A 29 8.09 -2.21 -0.44
C ALA A 29 9.24 -2.82 0.36
N LYS A 30 9.92 -3.84 -0.18
CA LYS A 30 11.05 -4.52 0.48
C LYS A 30 12.34 -3.71 0.46
N ALA A 31 12.45 -2.70 -0.41
CA ALA A 31 13.62 -1.83 -0.45
C ALA A 31 13.64 -0.81 0.71
N TYR A 32 12.48 -0.54 1.32
CA TYR A 32 12.38 0.38 2.47
C TYR A 32 12.65 -0.38 3.77
N GLY A 33 13.94 -0.45 4.12
CA GLY A 33 14.42 -0.88 5.43
C GLY A 33 14.44 0.26 6.45
N ALA A 34 14.54 -0.08 7.74
CA ALA A 34 14.36 0.81 8.91
C ALA A 34 15.23 2.09 8.98
N VAL A 35 16.11 2.33 8.00
CA VAL A 35 17.06 3.45 7.98
C VAL A 35 17.16 4.14 6.62
N ASP A 36 16.39 3.72 5.61
CA ASP A 36 16.46 4.30 4.27
C ASP A 36 15.51 5.49 4.11
N TYR A 37 16.00 6.52 3.43
CA TYR A 37 15.35 7.82 3.23
C TYR A 37 13.85 7.67 2.87
N LEU A 38 12.97 8.25 3.69
CA LEU A 38 11.56 8.35 3.36
C LEU A 38 11.41 9.38 2.23
N GLU A 39 10.88 8.91 1.10
CA GLU A 39 10.62 9.74 -0.07
C GLU A 39 9.40 10.61 0.23
N GLN A 40 9.49 11.92 -0.03
CA GLN A 40 8.38 12.83 0.24
C GLN A 40 7.21 12.55 -0.70
N CYS A 41 6.10 12.10 -0.12
CA CYS A 41 4.83 11.86 -0.80
C CYS A 41 3.65 12.37 0.03
N ASP A 42 2.55 12.66 -0.67
CA ASP A 42 1.29 13.10 -0.06
C ASP A 42 0.45 11.89 0.36
N LYS A 43 0.51 10.81 -0.43
CA LYS A 43 -0.28 9.58 -0.22
C LYS A 43 0.49 8.33 -0.61
N VAL A 44 0.01 7.19 -0.13
CA VAL A 44 0.64 5.87 -0.35
C VAL A 44 -0.39 4.82 -0.71
N CYS A 45 -0.04 3.83 -1.53
CA CYS A 45 -0.95 2.76 -1.95
C CYS A 45 -0.21 1.41 -2.03
N GLY A 46 -0.96 0.30 -2.02
CA GLY A 46 -0.44 -1.06 -2.13
C GLY A 46 0.15 -1.59 -0.82
N GLN A 47 1.29 -2.28 -0.91
CA GLN A 47 2.03 -2.86 0.21
C GLN A 47 2.86 -1.80 0.96
N VAL A 48 2.17 -0.87 1.63
CA VAL A 48 2.77 0.26 2.32
C VAL A 48 3.68 -0.21 3.48
N PRO A 49 4.98 0.18 3.52
CA PRO A 49 5.87 -0.14 4.63
C PRO A 49 5.41 0.54 5.93
N ILE A 50 5.77 -0.03 7.10
CA ILE A 50 5.43 0.54 8.43
C ILE A 50 5.84 2.01 8.54
N ALA A 51 6.97 2.37 7.94
CA ALA A 51 7.48 3.74 7.98
C ALA A 51 6.56 4.76 7.29
N TYR A 52 5.68 4.32 6.38
CA TYR A 52 4.67 5.15 5.69
C TYR A 52 3.24 4.89 6.18
N GLU A 53 3.04 4.04 7.19
CA GLU A 53 1.70 3.72 7.72
C GLU A 53 0.99 4.94 8.34
N HIS A 54 1.76 5.96 8.73
CA HIS A 54 1.24 7.22 9.24
C HIS A 54 0.68 8.15 8.16
N LEU A 55 0.93 7.87 6.87
CA LEU A 55 0.44 8.67 5.75
C LEU A 55 -0.94 8.19 5.27
N PRO A 56 -1.75 9.09 4.68
CA PRO A 56 -3.04 8.72 4.14
C PRO A 56 -2.88 7.73 2.99
N ARG A 57 -3.62 6.62 3.06
CA ARG A 57 -3.67 5.64 1.98
C ARG A 57 -4.52 6.19 0.84
N PHE A 58 -3.95 6.22 -0.36
CA PHE A 58 -4.72 6.44 -1.57
C PHE A 58 -5.41 5.13 -1.90
N GLU A 59 -6.70 5.07 -1.58
CA GLU A 59 -7.56 4.02 -2.11
C GLU A 59 -7.74 4.37 -3.59
N LEU A 60 -7.00 3.66 -4.44
CA LEU A 60 -7.39 3.59 -5.84
C LEU A 60 -8.75 2.90 -5.81
N ASP A 61 -9.77 3.62 -6.26
CA ASP A 61 -11.11 3.13 -6.50
C ASP A 61 -11.03 2.12 -7.66
N ASP A 62 -10.35 1.01 -7.39
CA ASP A 62 -10.27 -0.11 -8.28
C ASP A 62 -11.48 -0.96 -7.93
N ASN A 63 -12.40 -1.03 -8.88
CA ASN A 63 -13.60 -1.84 -8.85
C ASN A 63 -13.21 -3.34 -8.94
N VAL A 64 -12.31 -3.80 -8.08
CA VAL A 64 -11.87 -5.18 -7.94
C VAL A 64 -12.01 -5.49 -6.45
N SER A 65 -13.23 -5.93 -6.13
CA SER A 65 -13.50 -6.69 -4.91
C SER A 65 -12.63 -7.94 -4.90
N ASP A 66 -11.81 -8.09 -3.87
CA ASP A 66 -11.45 -9.36 -3.19
C ASP A 66 -10.64 -8.92 -1.96
N ASP A 67 -11.30 -8.65 -0.83
CA ASP A 67 -11.52 -9.56 0.31
C ASP A 67 -10.26 -10.32 0.77
N ASP A 68 -10.08 -10.31 2.11
CA ASP A 68 -9.04 -10.98 2.91
C ASP A 68 -7.65 -10.27 2.93
N THR A 69 -7.10 -9.76 4.04
CA THR A 69 -7.08 -10.32 5.40
C THR A 69 -6.99 -9.19 6.44
N LYS A 70 -8.15 -8.72 6.93
CA LYS A 70 -8.22 -8.13 8.28
C LYS A 70 -8.48 -9.32 9.21
N PRO A 71 -7.57 -9.74 10.12
CA PRO A 71 -7.92 -10.78 11.07
C PRO A 71 -9.06 -10.24 11.96
N LYS A 72 -10.28 -10.71 11.70
CA LYS A 72 -11.42 -10.57 12.62
C LYS A 72 -11.00 -11.25 13.92
N ARG A 73 -10.68 -10.42 14.93
CA ARG A 73 -10.61 -10.83 16.34
C ARG A 73 -11.91 -11.54 16.70
N THR A 74 -11.91 -12.87 16.64
CA THR A 74 -12.91 -13.70 17.29
C THR A 74 -12.69 -13.58 18.79
N ARG A 75 -13.57 -12.80 19.44
CA ARG A 75 -13.73 -12.81 20.89
C ARG A 75 -14.09 -14.23 21.30
N LYS A 76 -13.26 -14.89 22.10
CA LYS A 76 -13.69 -16.05 22.90
C LYS A 76 -14.66 -15.53 23.97
N PRO A 77 -15.90 -16.02 24.07
CA PRO A 77 -16.55 -16.12 25.37
C PRO A 77 -15.98 -17.36 26.07
N LYS A 78 -15.64 -17.17 27.32
CA LYS A 78 -15.26 -18.17 28.30
C LYS A 78 -16.57 -18.62 28.95
N GLU A 79 -16.87 -19.91 28.94
CA GLU A 79 -17.95 -20.54 29.69
C GLU A 79 -17.34 -21.89 30.14
N GLU A 80 -16.72 -21.90 31.32
CA GLU A 80 -17.24 -22.34 32.64
C GLU A 80 -17.46 -23.85 32.72
#